data_AF-A0A656Z6N9-F1
#
_entry.id   AF-A0A656Z6N9-F1
#
_cell.length_a   1.000
_cell.length_b   1.000
_cell.length_c   1.000
_cell.angle_alpha   90.00
_cell.angle_beta   90.00
_cell.angle_gamma   90.00
#
_symmetry.space_group_name_H-M   'P 1'
#
loop_
_entity.id
_entity.type
_entity.pdbx_description
1 polymer ?
#
loop_
_entity_poly.entity_id
_entity_poly.type
_entity_poly.pdbx_seq_one_letter_code
_entity_poly.pdbx_strand_id
1 'polypeptide(L)'
;MLDVQADLLDELKTRIVIPLIVKALTPIPARRLNPAFEIQGEEYVLVTQFMAAIPVSALKNPVTNLSDSHDEIVSALDMAFHGF
;
A
#
# COMPACT_ATOMS: atom_id res chain seq x y z
N MET A 1 4.75 3.36 4.31
CA MET A 1 4.23 2.04 3.87
C MET A 1 2.77 1.98 4.28
N LEU A 2 1.96 1.25 3.54
CA LEU A 2 0.54 1.01 3.80
C LEU A 2 0.36 -0.40 4.33
N ASP A 3 -0.33 -0.58 5.46
CA ASP A 3 -0.81 -1.90 5.91
C ASP A 3 -2.05 -2.28 5.09
N VAL A 4 -2.03 -3.47 4.51
CA VAL A 4 -3.12 -4.03 3.68
C VAL A 4 -3.61 -5.37 4.21
N GLN A 5 -3.13 -5.78 5.39
CA GLN A 5 -3.54 -7.04 6.01
C GLN A 5 -4.94 -6.89 6.61
N ALA A 6 -5.77 -7.92 6.44
CA ALA A 6 -7.09 -7.94 7.05
C ALA A 6 -7.02 -7.91 8.59
N ASP A 7 -7.90 -7.12 9.23
CA ASP A 7 -7.98 -6.97 10.68
C ASP A 7 -8.25 -8.30 11.42
N LEU A 8 -8.88 -9.28 10.74
CA LEU A 8 -9.06 -10.63 11.27
C LEU A 8 -7.73 -11.30 11.66
N LEU A 9 -6.62 -10.87 11.07
CA LEU A 9 -5.28 -11.40 11.30
C LEU A 9 -4.45 -10.54 12.26
N ASP A 10 -5.09 -9.69 13.06
CA ASP A 10 -4.43 -8.74 13.97
C ASP A 10 -3.56 -9.38 15.06
N GLU A 11 -3.83 -10.64 15.43
CA GLU A 11 -3.02 -11.38 16.41
C GLU A 11 -1.63 -11.77 15.88
N LEU A 12 -1.41 -11.69 14.57
CA LEU A 12 -0.11 -11.95 13.97
C LEU A 12 0.90 -10.86 14.34
N LYS A 13 2.14 -11.26 14.63
CA LYS A 13 3.25 -10.33 14.93
C LYS A 13 3.84 -9.65 13.69
N THR A 14 3.25 -9.85 12.54
CA THR A 14 3.66 -9.29 11.24
C THR A 14 2.48 -8.66 10.54
N ARG A 15 2.75 -7.66 9.71
CA ARG A 15 1.79 -7.05 8.79
C ARG A 15 2.26 -7.19 7.35
N ILE A 16 1.33 -7.52 6.46
CA ILE A 16 1.52 -7.39 5.02
C ILE A 16 1.41 -5.91 4.68
N VAL A 17 2.50 -5.34 4.16
CA VAL A 17 2.58 -3.91 3.84
C VAL A 17 3.01 -3.70 2.40
N ILE A 18 2.64 -2.55 1.85
CA ILE A 18 3.09 -2.08 0.53
C ILE A 18 3.81 -0.73 0.68
N PRO A 19 4.97 -0.52 0.04
CA PRO A 19 5.64 0.77 0.04
C PRO A 19 4.82 1.86 -0.65
N LEU A 20 4.91 3.07 -0.10
CA LEU A 20 4.44 4.31 -0.71
C LEU A 20 5.69 5.13 -1.06
N ILE A 21 5.87 5.51 -2.31
CA ILE A 21 7.02 6.27 -2.79
C ILE A 21 6.53 7.60 -3.36
N VAL A 22 7.23 8.70 -3.06
CA VAL A 22 6.90 10.02 -3.62
C VAL A 22 6.86 9.92 -5.16
N LYS A 23 5.75 10.34 -5.76
CA LYS A 23 5.49 10.16 -7.20
C LYS A 23 6.59 10.79 -8.06
N ALA A 24 7.13 11.93 -7.65
CA ALA A 24 8.24 12.61 -8.33
C ALA A 24 9.53 11.77 -8.42
N LEU A 25 9.68 10.75 -7.58
CA LEU A 25 10.84 9.84 -7.56
C LEU A 25 10.58 8.51 -8.29
N THR A 26 9.38 8.32 -8.86
CA THR A 26 8.98 7.07 -9.51
C THR A 26 9.00 7.18 -11.04
N PRO A 27 9.44 6.13 -11.77
CA PRO A 27 9.14 6.02 -13.20
C PRO A 27 7.63 5.92 -13.42
N ILE A 28 7.18 6.10 -14.67
CA ILE A 28 5.74 6.14 -15.02
C ILE A 28 5.01 4.93 -14.41
N PRO A 29 4.07 5.14 -13.46
CA PRO A 29 3.38 4.04 -12.78
C PRO A 29 2.47 3.27 -13.74
N ALA A 30 2.48 1.94 -13.63
CA ALA A 30 1.44 1.12 -14.22
C ALA A 30 0.14 1.35 -13.43
N ARG A 31 -0.70 2.28 -13.88
CA ARG A 31 -1.80 2.89 -13.10
C ARG A 31 -2.70 1.92 -12.31
N ARG A 32 -3.02 0.75 -12.87
CA ARG A 32 -3.82 -0.27 -12.15
C ARG A 32 -3.04 -1.01 -11.06
N LEU A 33 -1.75 -1.29 -11.31
CA LEU A 33 -0.89 -1.95 -10.34
C LEU A 33 -0.40 -0.97 -9.27
N ASN A 34 -0.18 0.29 -9.64
CA ASN A 34 0.47 1.30 -8.82
C ASN A 34 -0.38 2.58 -8.75
N PRO A 35 -1.50 2.55 -8.00
CA PRO A 35 -2.33 3.72 -7.79
C PRO A 35 -1.58 4.82 -7.01
N ALA A 36 -2.07 6.05 -7.14
CA ALA A 36 -1.47 7.21 -6.48
C ALA A 36 -2.47 7.86 -5.52
N PHE A 37 -1.97 8.30 -4.37
CA PHE A 37 -2.76 8.92 -3.30
C PHE A 37 -2.15 10.26 -2.91
N GLU A 38 -3.00 11.24 -2.63
CA GLU A 38 -2.57 12.48 -1.99
C GLU A 38 -2.51 12.27 -0.48
N ILE A 39 -1.34 12.46 0.12
CA ILE A 39 -1.12 12.34 1.55
C ILE A 39 -0.42 13.61 2.02
N GLN A 40 -1.11 14.40 2.86
CA GLN A 40 -0.59 15.67 3.39
C GLN A 40 -0.12 16.65 2.30
N GLY A 41 -0.80 16.68 1.15
CA GLY A 41 -0.48 17.58 0.03
C GLY A 41 0.66 17.12 -0.88
N GLU A 42 1.20 15.91 -0.67
CA GLU A 42 2.21 15.30 -1.54
C GLU A 42 1.62 14.03 -2.18
N GLU A 43 1.91 13.80 -3.46
CA GLU A 43 1.47 12.59 -4.16
C GLU A 43 2.42 11.41 -3.92
N TYR A 44 1.86 10.30 -3.43
CA TYR A 44 2.56 9.04 -3.23
C TYR A 44 2.00 7.96 -4.14
N VAL A 45 2.88 7.13 -4.69
CA VAL A 45 2.52 5.96 -5.49
C VAL A 45 2.65 4.71 -4.63
N LEU A 46 1.60 3.91 -4.61
CA LEU A 46 1.61 2.56 -4.05
C LEU A 46 2.39 1.64 -4.98
N VAL A 47 3.45 1.00 -4.49
CA VAL A 47 4.33 0.15 -5.32
C VAL A 47 4.02 -1.31 -5.00
N THR A 48 2.89 -1.79 -5.51
CA THR A 48 2.26 -3.05 -5.10
C THR A 48 3.16 -4.26 -5.26
N GLN A 49 3.99 -4.29 -6.30
CA GLN A 49 4.94 -5.39 -6.54
C GLN A 49 6.06 -5.49 -5.49
N PHE A 50 6.22 -4.49 -4.61
CA PHE A 50 7.19 -4.51 -3.49
C PHE A 50 6.52 -4.85 -2.15
N MET A 51 5.33 -5.45 -2.19
CA MET A 51 4.65 -5.94 -0.99
C MET A 51 5.53 -6.92 -0.21
N ALA A 52 5.52 -6.78 1.11
CA ALA A 52 6.29 -7.63 2.01
C ALA A 52 5.57 -7.81 3.34
N ALA A 53 5.88 -8.89 4.05
CA ALA A 53 5.54 -9.03 5.46
C ALA A 53 6.66 -8.42 6.33
N ILE A 54 6.31 -7.52 7.25
CA ILE A 54 7.26 -6.94 8.21
C ILE A 54 6.77 -7.11 9.65
N PRO A 55 7.66 -7.15 10.66
CA PRO A 55 7.25 -7.18 12.06
C PRO A 55 6.43 -5.95 12.45
N VAL A 56 5.39 -6.13 13.27
CA VAL A 56 4.57 -5.03 13.82
C VAL A 56 5.46 -4.00 14.55
N SER A 57 6.54 -4.45 15.21
CA SER A 57 7.49 -3.58 15.91
C SER A 57 8.28 -2.62 14.99
N ALA A 58 8.33 -2.89 13.68
CA ALA A 58 8.92 -2.00 12.69
C ALA A 58 7.95 -0.90 12.23
N LEU A 59 6.64 -1.12 12.40
CA LEU A 59 5.61 -0.12 12.11
C LEU A 59 5.49 0.86 13.27
N LYS A 60 5.73 2.13 12.98
CA LYS A 60 5.72 3.23 13.95
C LYS A 60 5.10 4.45 13.29
N ASN A 61 4.58 5.36 14.10
CA ASN A 61 4.11 6.68 13.68
C ASN A 61 3.04 6.60 12.57
N PRO A 62 1.81 6.16 12.88
CA PRO A 62 0.71 6.20 11.92
C PRO A 62 0.49 7.66 11.43
N VAL A 63 0.31 7.82 10.12
CA VAL A 63 0.19 9.15 9.47
C VAL A 63 -1.25 9.41 9.03
N THR A 64 -1.87 8.45 8.34
CA THR A 64 -3.24 8.56 7.82
C THR A 64 -3.85 7.17 7.64
N ASN A 65 -5.14 7.13 7.31
CA ASN A 65 -5.88 5.95 6.92
C ASN A 65 -6.37 6.13 5.47
N LEU A 66 -6.26 5.08 4.64
CA LEU A 66 -6.66 5.09 3.22
C LEU A 66 -7.84 4.13 2.94
N SER A 67 -8.68 3.85 3.93
CA SER A 67 -9.85 2.99 3.80
C SER A 67 -10.86 3.53 2.77
N ASP A 68 -10.92 4.84 2.56
CA ASP A 68 -11.74 5.45 1.49
C ASP A 68 -11.24 5.07 0.08
N SER A 69 -9.99 4.62 -0.04
CA SER A 69 -9.36 4.12 -1.27
C SER A 69 -9.32 2.58 -1.34
N HIS A 70 -10.10 1.89 -0.50
CA HIS A 70 -10.10 0.43 -0.40
C HIS A 70 -10.22 -0.26 -1.76
N ASP A 71 -11.18 0.15 -2.60
CA ASP A 71 -11.42 -0.48 -3.90
C ASP A 71 -10.24 -0.34 -4.85
N GLU A 72 -9.54 0.80 -4.82
CA GLU A 72 -8.34 1.05 -5.63
C GLU A 72 -7.15 0.20 -5.14
N ILE A 73 -7.02 0.01 -3.83
CA ILE A 73 -6.00 -0.84 -3.21
C ILE A 73 -6.26 -2.32 -3.54
N VAL A 74 -7.50 -2.79 -3.41
CA VAL A 74 -7.87 -4.17 -3.75
C VAL A 74 -7.67 -4.44 -5.24
N SER A 75 -8.05 -3.51 -6.11
CA SER A 75 -7.80 -3.65 -7.55
C SER A 75 -6.30 -3.76 -7.87
N ALA A 76 -5.43 -3.05 -7.15
CA ALA A 76 -3.99 -3.16 -7.31
C ALA A 76 -3.45 -4.54 -6.88
N LEU A 77 -3.98 -5.08 -5.77
CA LEU A 77 -3.67 -6.44 -5.30
C LEU A 77 -4.13 -7.48 -6.32
N ASP A 78 -5.35 -7.37 -6.84
CA ASP A 78 -5.88 -8.24 -7.88
C ASP A 78 -5.05 -8.17 -9.17
N MET A 79 -4.62 -6.98 -9.57
CA MET A 79 -3.72 -6.83 -10.71
C MET A 79 -2.38 -7.54 -10.46
N ALA A 80 -1.85 -7.53 -9.25
CA ALA A 80 -0.59 -8.19 -8.91
C ALA A 80 -0.69 -9.72 -8.91
N PHE A 81 -1.80 -10.28 -8.42
CA PHE A 81 -1.96 -11.73 -8.28
C PHE A 81 -2.68 -12.39 -9.46
N HIS A 82 -3.62 -11.68 -10.09
CA HIS A 82 -4.55 -12.22 -11.06
C HIS A 82 -4.49 -11.50 -12.42
N GLY A 83 -3.98 -10.27 -12.46
CA GLY A 83 -3.69 -9.55 -13.71
C GLY A 83 -4.88 -8.84 -14.36
N PHE A 84 -5.99 -8.60 -13.63
CA PHE A 84 -7.18 -7.90 -14.13
C PHE A 84 -7.67 -6.81 -13.19
#